data_AF-A0AAJ2H6H1-F1
#
_entry.id   AF-A0AAJ2H6H1-F1
#
_cell.length_a   1.000
_cell.length_b   1.000
_cell.length_c   1.000
_cell.angle_alpha   90.00
_cell.angle_beta   90.00
_cell.angle_gamma   90.00
#
_symmetry.space_group_name_H-M   'P 1'
#
loop_
_entity.id
_entity.type
_entity.pdbx_description
1 polymer ?
#
loop_
_entity_poly.entity_id
_entity_poly.type
_entity_poly.pdbx_seq_one_letter_code
_entity_poly.pdbx_strand_id
1 'polypeptide(L)'
;MNTKNIAKNLFAGLLLTSAVGAAMAEAPYPPENQIVSTKSRAEVIADLQQARANGELLVTDQYPVDKPFVSTKTRADVVAELKQARANGELLVSEQYPVEKPFHSTMTRAQVQQELQQARQDGTAVSNTQAPSL
;
A
#
# COMPACT_ATOMS: atom_id res chain seq x y z
N MET A 1 -35.20 3.74 -57.90
CA MET A 1 -34.88 3.20 -56.55
C MET A 1 -36.16 3.13 -55.74
N ASN A 2 -36.54 1.94 -55.25
CA ASN A 2 -37.85 1.68 -54.64
C ASN A 2 -37.67 1.29 -53.17
N THR A 3 -37.96 2.22 -52.26
CA THR A 3 -37.72 2.16 -50.80
C THR A 3 -38.91 1.52 -50.08
N LYS A 4 -39.04 0.19 -50.09
CA LYS A 4 -40.17 -0.48 -49.42
C LYS A 4 -39.85 -1.42 -48.27
N ASN A 5 -38.58 -1.68 -47.92
CA ASN A 5 -38.27 -2.79 -47.00
C ASN A 5 -37.41 -2.47 -45.76
N ILE A 6 -37.18 -1.19 -45.41
CA ILE A 6 -36.26 -0.85 -44.30
C ILE A 6 -36.95 -0.72 -42.92
N ALA A 7 -38.28 -0.70 -42.86
CA ALA A 7 -39.00 -0.34 -41.62
C ALA A 7 -39.44 -1.52 -40.71
N LYS A 8 -39.10 -2.79 -41.01
CA LYS A 8 -39.66 -3.94 -40.26
C LYS A 8 -38.70 -4.70 -39.35
N ASN A 9 -37.41 -4.39 -39.32
CA ASN A 9 -36.42 -5.22 -38.60
C ASN A 9 -35.69 -4.53 -37.44
N LEU A 10 -36.18 -3.39 -36.92
CA LEU A 10 -35.50 -2.61 -35.88
C LEU A 10 -36.00 -2.85 -34.43
N PHE A 11 -36.84 -3.86 -34.19
CA PHE A 11 -37.46 -4.08 -32.87
C PHE A 11 -37.08 -5.40 -32.18
N ALA A 12 -36.12 -6.16 -32.70
CA ALA A 12 -35.69 -7.42 -32.08
C ALA A 12 -34.23 -7.32 -31.62
N GLY A 13 -34.01 -6.95 -30.36
CA GLY A 13 -32.67 -7.05 -29.76
C GLY A 13 -32.35 -6.05 -28.66
N LEU A 14 -33.31 -5.68 -27.81
CA LEU A 14 -33.00 -5.01 -26.55
C LEU A 14 -33.59 -5.84 -25.41
N LEU A 15 -32.93 -6.96 -25.10
CA LEU A 15 -33.19 -7.73 -23.89
C LEU A 15 -31.86 -8.22 -23.31
N LEU A 16 -31.75 -8.04 -21.99
CA LEU A 16 -30.78 -8.62 -21.06
C LEU A 16 -29.47 -7.85 -20.82
N THR A 17 -29.61 -6.62 -20.33
CA THR A 17 -28.70 -6.11 -19.28
C THR A 17 -29.13 -6.70 -17.93
N SER A 18 -28.51 -7.79 -17.51
CA SER A 18 -28.58 -8.21 -16.09
C SER A 18 -27.38 -9.06 -15.70
N ALA A 19 -26.47 -8.40 -14.99
CA ALA A 19 -25.75 -8.90 -13.83
C ALA A 19 -25.03 -10.27 -13.93
N VAL A 20 -23.70 -10.23 -14.06
CA VAL A 20 -22.81 -11.00 -13.18
C VAL A 20 -21.57 -10.16 -12.90
N GLY A 21 -21.63 -9.29 -11.89
CA GLY A 21 -20.52 -8.46 -11.44
C GLY A 21 -20.36 -8.59 -9.94
N ALA A 22 -19.98 -9.77 -9.45
CA ALA A 22 -19.63 -9.97 -8.03
C ALA A 22 -18.80 -11.25 -7.77
N ALA A 23 -18.03 -11.75 -8.74
CA ALA A 23 -17.13 -12.89 -8.55
C ALA A 23 -15.67 -12.48 -8.73
N MET A 24 -15.25 -11.42 -8.03
CA MET A 24 -13.85 -11.03 -7.85
C MET A 24 -13.60 -10.79 -6.36
N ALA A 25 -14.17 -11.64 -5.51
CA ALA A 25 -13.90 -11.63 -4.07
C ALA A 25 -12.71 -12.57 -3.83
N GLU A 26 -11.56 -11.96 -3.56
CA GLU A 26 -10.31 -12.58 -3.09
C GLU A 26 -9.66 -13.62 -4.03
N ALA A 27 -8.71 -13.14 -4.85
CA ALA A 27 -7.70 -14.03 -5.40
C ALA A 27 -6.86 -14.59 -4.23
N PRO A 28 -6.71 -15.92 -4.08
CA PRO A 28 -5.83 -16.50 -3.09
C PRO A 28 -4.41 -15.93 -3.22
N TYR A 29 -3.76 -15.69 -2.08
CA TYR A 29 -2.33 -15.37 -2.08
C TYR A 29 -1.59 -16.45 -2.87
N PRO A 30 -0.74 -16.08 -3.84
CA PRO A 30 -0.01 -17.07 -4.61
C PRO A 30 0.88 -17.88 -3.64
N PRO A 31 0.99 -19.20 -3.83
CA PRO A 31 1.89 -20.01 -3.03
C PRO A 31 3.32 -19.47 -3.18
N GLU A 32 4.09 -19.49 -2.09
CA GLU A 32 5.50 -19.12 -2.16
C GLU A 32 6.25 -20.14 -3.03
N ASN A 33 6.67 -19.69 -4.21
CA ASN A 33 7.53 -20.47 -5.07
C ASN A 33 8.95 -20.39 -4.51
N GLN A 34 9.51 -21.55 -4.15
CA GLN A 34 10.94 -21.63 -3.82
C GLN A 34 11.76 -21.28 -5.06
N ILE A 35 12.44 -20.13 -5.04
CA ILE A 35 13.38 -19.76 -6.09
C ILE A 35 14.69 -20.51 -5.82
N VAL A 36 14.91 -21.59 -6.56
CA VAL A 36 16.18 -22.31 -6.57
C VAL A 36 17.06 -21.75 -7.69
N SER A 37 18.30 -21.39 -7.37
CA SER A 37 19.27 -21.01 -8.38
C SER A 37 19.59 -22.22 -9.27
N THR A 38 19.60 -22.01 -10.58
CA THR A 38 20.06 -23.02 -11.55
C THR A 38 21.57 -22.97 -11.76
N LYS A 39 22.27 -21.97 -11.21
CA LYS A 39 23.71 -21.79 -11.33
C LYS A 39 24.46 -22.61 -10.29
N SER A 40 25.53 -23.26 -10.73
CA SER A 40 26.53 -23.84 -9.85
C SER A 40 27.24 -22.76 -9.03
N ARG A 41 27.86 -23.17 -7.91
CA ARG A 41 28.64 -22.26 -7.06
C ARG A 41 29.78 -21.59 -7.84
N ALA A 42 30.41 -22.30 -8.78
CA ALA A 42 31.50 -21.77 -9.59
C ALA A 42 31.02 -20.64 -10.52
N GLU A 43 29.87 -20.83 -11.16
CA GLU A 43 29.26 -19.82 -12.04
C GLU A 43 28.88 -18.56 -11.25
N VAL A 44 28.28 -18.72 -10.07
CA VAL A 44 27.94 -17.58 -9.21
C VAL A 44 29.18 -16.78 -8.80
N ILE A 45 30.29 -17.46 -8.50
CA ILE A 45 31.55 -16.78 -8.16
C ILE A 45 32.10 -16.01 -9.37
N ALA A 46 32.04 -16.60 -10.56
CA ALA A 46 32.49 -15.96 -11.80
C ALA A 46 31.66 -14.71 -12.11
N ASP A 47 30.34 -14.80 -12.02
CA ASP A 47 29.43 -13.66 -12.23
C ASP A 47 29.71 -12.53 -11.24
N LEU A 48 29.93 -12.88 -9.98
CA LEU A 48 30.21 -11.91 -8.92
C LEU A 48 31.54 -11.20 -9.18
N GLN A 49 32.58 -11.93 -9.59
CA GLN A 49 33.87 -11.33 -9.97
C GLN A 49 33.74 -10.40 -11.18
N GLN A 50 32.98 -10.80 -12.19
CA GLN A 50 32.71 -9.98 -13.37
C GLN A 50 31.95 -8.69 -13.01
N ALA A 51 30.89 -8.79 -12.22
CA ALA A 51 30.11 -7.62 -11.77
C ALA A 51 30.95 -6.64 -10.95
N ARG A 52 31.88 -7.15 -10.12
CA ARG A 52 32.87 -6.31 -9.43
C ARG A 52 33.82 -5.62 -10.40
N ALA A 53 34.36 -6.35 -11.38
CA ALA A 53 35.28 -5.79 -12.38
C ALA A 53 34.60 -4.72 -13.25
N ASN A 54 33.31 -4.90 -13.55
CA ASN A 54 32.48 -3.95 -14.29
C ASN A 54 32.02 -2.74 -13.45
N GLY A 55 32.24 -2.75 -12.12
CA GLY A 55 31.76 -1.70 -11.23
C GLY A 55 30.24 -1.70 -11.04
N GLU A 56 29.57 -2.81 -11.33
CA GLU A 56 28.11 -2.97 -11.19
C GLU A 56 27.69 -3.16 -9.73
N LEU A 57 28.64 -3.47 -8.85
CA LEU A 57 28.42 -3.66 -7.42
C LEU A 57 29.01 -2.49 -6.63
N LEU A 58 28.20 -1.91 -5.74
CA LEU A 58 28.68 -0.97 -4.74
C LEU A 58 29.48 -1.75 -3.69
N VAL A 59 30.81 -1.74 -3.82
CA VAL A 59 31.74 -2.40 -2.87
C VAL A 59 32.12 -1.43 -1.76
N THR A 60 31.13 -0.98 -0.99
CA THR A 60 31.38 -0.18 0.22
C THR A 60 30.26 -0.40 1.23
N ASP A 61 30.64 -0.54 2.49
CA ASP A 61 29.71 -0.59 3.63
C ASP A 61 29.18 0.81 4.00
N GLN A 62 29.62 1.84 3.27
CA GLN A 62 29.10 3.19 3.44
C GLN A 62 27.73 3.28 2.78
N TYR A 63 26.70 3.34 3.61
CA TYR A 63 25.41 3.87 3.19
C TYR A 63 25.62 5.21 2.48
N PRO A 64 24.96 5.46 1.34
CA PRO A 64 25.02 6.77 0.72
C PRO A 64 24.58 7.80 1.76
N VAL A 65 25.50 8.68 2.14
CA VAL A 65 25.21 9.77 3.05
C VAL A 65 24.37 10.75 2.26
N ASP A 66 23.09 10.86 2.62
CA ASP A 66 22.21 11.86 2.03
C ASP A 66 22.88 13.23 2.16
N LYS A 67 23.03 13.91 1.02
CA LYS A 67 23.60 15.24 1.00
C LYS A 67 22.72 16.13 1.89
N PRO A 68 23.29 16.86 2.88
CA PRO A 68 22.49 17.70 3.75
C PRO A 68 21.73 18.72 2.92
N PHE A 69 20.42 18.84 3.18
CA PHE A 69 19.60 19.85 2.53
C PHE A 69 20.12 21.25 2.89
N VAL A 70 20.35 22.08 1.89
CA VAL A 70 20.71 23.49 2.05
C VAL A 70 19.55 24.32 1.55
N SER A 71 18.91 25.07 2.45
CA SER A 71 17.85 26.02 2.08
C SER A 71 18.40 27.07 1.13
N THR A 72 17.66 27.35 0.06
CA THR A 72 17.94 28.47 -0.86
C THR A 72 17.36 29.80 -0.38
N LYS A 73 16.51 29.78 0.66
CA LYS A 73 15.83 30.97 1.20
C LYS A 73 16.58 31.55 2.40
N THR A 74 16.58 32.87 2.49
CA THR A 74 17.08 33.56 3.68
C THR A 74 16.08 33.44 4.84
N ARG A 75 16.55 33.71 6.06
CA ARG A 75 15.67 33.77 7.24
C ARG A 75 14.56 34.83 7.07
N ALA A 76 14.86 35.95 6.41
CA ALA A 76 13.89 37.01 6.18
C ALA A 76 12.75 36.54 5.25
N ASP A 77 13.10 35.82 4.18
CA ASP A 77 12.12 35.28 3.22
C ASP A 77 11.18 34.28 3.90
N VAL A 78 11.74 33.35 4.68
CA VAL A 78 10.94 32.37 5.43
C VAL A 78 9.98 33.04 6.42
N VAL A 79 10.43 34.12 7.09
CA VAL A 79 9.56 34.88 8.01
C VAL A 79 8.45 35.61 7.24
N ALA A 80 8.73 36.14 6.06
CA ALA A 80 7.73 36.79 5.22
C ALA A 80 6.66 35.78 4.75
N GLU A 81 7.09 34.61 4.27
CA GLU A 81 6.19 33.52 3.86
C GLU A 81 5.33 33.02 5.02
N LEU A 82 5.94 32.84 6.20
CA LEU A 82 5.21 32.43 7.39
C LEU A 82 4.11 33.44 7.76
N LYS A 83 4.40 34.75 7.67
CA LYS A 83 3.40 35.80 7.93
C LYS A 83 2.28 35.75 6.90
N GLN A 84 2.60 35.57 5.63
CA GLN A 84 1.62 35.47 4.55
C GLN A 84 0.71 34.26 4.73
N ALA A 85 1.27 33.08 4.99
CA ALA A 85 0.50 31.85 5.20
C ALA A 85 -0.45 31.96 6.40
N ARG A 86 -0.03 32.64 7.48
CA ARG A 86 -0.91 32.96 8.62
C ARG A 86 -2.04 33.93 8.24
N ALA A 87 -1.72 34.98 7.49
CA ALA A 87 -2.73 35.96 7.03
C ALA A 87 -3.76 35.31 6.09
N ASN A 88 -3.31 34.37 5.26
CA ASN A 88 -4.16 33.61 4.34
C ASN A 88 -4.96 32.49 5.02
N GLY A 89 -4.72 32.22 6.31
CA GLY A 89 -5.35 31.11 7.04
C GLY A 89 -4.89 29.72 6.59
N GLU A 90 -3.77 29.63 5.88
CA GLU A 90 -3.16 28.36 5.42
C GLU A 90 -2.53 27.56 6.57
N LEU A 91 -2.27 28.24 7.70
CA LEU A 91 -1.72 27.63 8.89
C LEU A 91 -2.71 27.72 10.05
N LEU A 92 -2.97 26.58 10.68
CA LEU A 92 -3.71 26.53 11.93
C LEU A 92 -2.83 27.12 13.04
N VAL A 93 -3.06 28.38 13.40
CA VAL A 93 -2.36 29.06 14.49
C VAL A 93 -3.13 28.84 15.79
N SER A 94 -3.14 27.60 16.29
CA SER A 94 -3.67 27.32 17.63
C SER A 94 -2.77 26.33 18.38
N GLU A 95 -2.65 26.53 19.69
CA GLU A 95 -2.05 25.56 20.63
C GLU A 95 -2.99 24.37 20.89
N GLN A 96 -4.14 24.32 20.22
CA GLN A 96 -5.09 23.24 20.35
C GLN A 96 -4.69 22.13 19.38
N TYR A 97 -3.91 21.19 19.89
CA TYR A 97 -3.87 19.86 19.29
C TYR A 97 -5.31 19.38 19.10
N PRO A 98 -5.66 18.77 17.95
CA PRO A 98 -6.95 18.12 17.82
C PRO A 98 -7.10 17.16 19.00
N VAL A 99 -8.06 17.44 19.89
CA VAL A 99 -8.44 16.45 20.90
C VAL A 99 -9.01 15.30 20.10
N GLU A 100 -8.24 14.22 19.96
CA GLU A 100 -8.77 12.98 19.43
C GLU A 100 -10.03 12.67 20.23
N LYS A 101 -11.18 12.58 19.55
CA LYS A 101 -12.42 12.21 20.23
C LYS A 101 -12.15 10.88 20.94
N PRO A 102 -12.42 10.76 22.24
CA PRO A 102 -12.22 9.49 22.93
C PRO A 102 -13.03 8.42 22.20
N PHE A 103 -12.33 7.42 21.66
CA PHE A 103 -12.99 6.27 21.07
C PHE A 103 -13.58 5.45 22.21
N HIS A 104 -14.90 5.33 22.21
CA HIS A 104 -15.60 4.40 23.09
C HIS A 104 -15.99 3.19 22.26
N SER A 105 -15.49 2.01 22.63
CA SER A 105 -15.95 0.75 22.03
C SER A 105 -17.46 0.64 22.22
N THR A 106 -18.17 0.27 21.15
CA THR A 106 -19.60 -0.07 21.21
C THR A 106 -19.83 -1.47 21.77
N MET A 107 -18.76 -2.28 21.88
CA MET A 107 -18.81 -3.65 22.37
C MET A 107 -18.42 -3.74 23.84
N THR A 108 -19.15 -4.56 24.58
CA THR A 108 -18.79 -4.97 25.94
C THR A 108 -17.54 -5.86 25.90
N ARG A 109 -16.83 -5.94 27.03
CA ARG A 109 -15.68 -6.84 27.17
C ARG A 109 -16.03 -8.30 26.85
N ALA A 110 -17.23 -8.75 27.22
CA ALA A 110 -17.68 -10.11 26.94
C ALA A 110 -17.84 -10.36 25.43
N GLN A 111 -18.42 -9.42 24.70
CA GLN A 111 -18.59 -9.51 23.24
C GLN A 111 -17.24 -9.57 22.52
N VAL A 112 -16.28 -8.73 22.92
CA VAL A 112 -14.92 -8.74 22.35
C VAL A 112 -14.21 -10.08 22.59
N GLN A 113 -14.38 -10.68 23.77
CA GLN A 113 -13.78 -12.00 24.07
C GLN A 113 -14.40 -13.12 23.22
N GLN A 114 -15.71 -13.06 22.99
CA GLN A 114 -16.41 -14.02 22.14
C GLN A 114 -15.98 -13.88 20.67
N GLU A 115 -15.91 -12.66 20.15
CA GLU A 115 -15.43 -12.37 18.80
C GLU A 115 -13.98 -12.84 18.61
N LEU A 116 -13.11 -12.59 19.59
CA LEU A 116 -11.73 -13.06 19.57
C LEU A 116 -11.63 -14.59 19.58
N GLN A 117 -12.49 -15.28 20.34
CA GLN A 117 -12.53 -16.74 20.37
C GLN A 117 -12.98 -17.32 19.02
N GLN A 118 -13.98 -16.70 18.39
CA GLN A 118 -14.45 -17.08 17.07
C GLN A 118 -13.37 -16.84 16.00
N ALA A 119 -12.71 -15.67 16.02
CA ALA A 119 -11.63 -15.36 15.10
C ALA A 119 -10.43 -16.33 15.24
N ARG A 120 -10.18 -16.86 16.44
CA ARG A 120 -9.17 -17.92 16.65
C ARG A 120 -9.61 -19.27 16.09
N GLN A 121 -10.90 -19.61 16.15
CA GLN A 121 -11.43 -20.85 15.57
C GLN A 121 -11.39 -20.80 14.04
N ASP A 122 -11.73 -19.65 13.47
CA ASP A 122 -11.83 -19.44 12.03
C ASP A 122 -10.48 -19.04 11.40
N GLY A 123 -9.41 -18.99 12.20
CA GLY A 123 -8.03 -18.75 11.76
C GLY A 123 -7.71 -17.30 11.37
N THR A 124 -8.64 -16.37 11.56
CA THR A 124 -8.49 -14.94 11.24
C THR A 124 -7.76 -14.15 12.33
N ALA A 125 -7.59 -14.72 13.53
CA ALA A 125 -6.75 -14.17 14.59
C ALA A 125 -5.61 -15.13 14.99
N VAL A 126 -4.37 -14.65 14.91
CA VAL A 126 -3.17 -15.39 15.33
C VAL A 126 -3.02 -15.29 16.85
N SER A 127 -2.85 -16.42 17.54
CA SER A 127 -2.50 -16.43 18.96
C SER A 127 -0.98 -16.30 19.13
N ASN A 128 -0.53 -15.26 19.85
CA ASN A 128 0.88 -15.05 20.16
C ASN A 128 1.37 -15.95 21.32
N THR A 129 1.17 -17.27 21.21
CA THR A 129 1.56 -18.25 22.25
C THR A 129 2.93 -18.90 21.99
N GLN A 130 3.69 -18.42 21.01
CA GLN A 130 5.09 -18.78 20.83
C GLN A 130 6.00 -17.71 21.43
N ALA A 131 5.92 -17.53 22.75
CA ALA A 131 7.01 -16.95 23.52
C ALA A 131 7.74 -18.12 24.20
N PRO A 132 9.04 -18.38 23.92
CA PRO A 132 9.79 -19.37 24.66
C PRO A 132 9.88 -18.93 26.12
N SER A 133 9.50 -19.83 27.03
CA SER A 133 9.73 -19.69 28.46
C SER A 133 11.23 -19.53 28.73
N LEU A 134 11.62 -18.43 29.36
CA LEU A 134 12.94 -18.23 29.98
C LEU A 134 13.07 -19.07 31.25
#